data_AF-A0A1B6E1A9-F1
#
_entry.id   AF-A0A1B6E1A9-F1
#
_cell.length_a   1.000
_cell.length_b   1.000
_cell.length_c   1.000
_cell.angle_alpha   90.00
_cell.angle_beta   90.00
_cell.angle_gamma   90.00
#
_symmetry.space_group_name_H-M   'P 1'
#
loop_
_entity.id
_entity.type
_entity.pdbx_description
1 polymer ?
#
loop_
_entity_poly.entity_id
_entity_poly.type
_entity_poly.pdbx_seq_one_letter_code
_entity_poly.pdbx_strand_id
1 'polypeptide(L)'
;MEKLDCDFIKAVREGNIKVVQDLLDKGAKVNIVPPSETTPLCAAALSGNIAVMKILLDFGKHTNSSFSQKDYFCYYDEKKRIKTQCESSRSHPTDCDIKQTNNIDTKANLGYFVFVHDDVNSDSEFSTDHPMDVNQNSNLAQNDPLTPDEMDGLEWDTEVNECDEKYSEAEDDIWSSQYRWYANILDKTSYALMDQPNTCDINLQDLDGRCALHCASDQGHFDAALLLINSGCRVDVSDCQNLTPLHLAASRDHVDIVKLLLSHGAQVNRKTVDKLVPLHFAAVRGFIDTVKVLLNAGAHVDAIDSSEQTALHLVICRGHVDVAELLIQHGAKVNIEEIHGYTPLCEAVWQKSVPLVRLLLSSGAKITQSHYLLHYAVLHQHYEMVKLLLDAGSIPNLRDHETGDTPLILAAKTGQSHIADLLLKNGASPNYVNSLTGLTPLHVVVRIRESDFASVCTFIKVLCRHNVNLNATVSTSGETPLSMALINKRYRAAVLLIKLGADVNLNSKMVPNLAIAWNHNNFPIVRLLVAAGLDMRQRFPEINRPDDFNQLNTETITGWLKYRKFNPPPMADLCRICVRQYLGDKVSDVVPTLDLPKILQQYLMFEDIYVEDPIINTRISCGDSGLFSKYL
;
A
#
# COMPACT_ATOMS: atom_id res chain seq x y z
N MET A 1 41.99 18.49 -14.75
CA MET A 1 41.68 19.79 -14.12
C MET A 1 42.99 20.41 -13.70
N GLU A 2 43.23 21.67 -14.06
CA GLU A 2 44.46 22.36 -13.66
C GLU A 2 44.40 22.74 -12.17
N LYS A 3 45.56 22.86 -11.51
CA LYS A 3 45.61 23.21 -10.07
C LYS A 3 44.87 24.53 -9.77
N LEU A 4 44.91 25.47 -10.71
CA LEU A 4 44.22 26.75 -10.67
C LEU A 4 42.70 26.61 -10.54
N ASP A 5 42.10 25.70 -11.33
CA ASP A 5 40.66 25.44 -11.36
C ASP A 5 40.17 24.80 -10.04
N CYS A 6 40.97 23.88 -9.48
CA CYS A 6 40.68 23.28 -8.18
C CYS A 6 40.74 24.30 -7.03
N ASP A 7 41.77 25.15 -7.03
CA ASP A 7 41.93 26.22 -6.03
C ASP A 7 40.80 27.25 -6.15
N PHE A 8 40.31 27.51 -7.37
CA PHE A 8 39.17 28.38 -7.64
C PHE A 8 37.86 27.83 -7.07
N ILE A 9 37.50 26.58 -7.35
CA ILE A 9 36.28 25.96 -6.79
C ILE A 9 36.32 25.98 -5.26
N LYS A 10 37.49 25.69 -4.66
CA LYS A 10 37.68 25.76 -3.21
C LYS A 10 37.46 27.18 -2.67
N ALA A 11 38.06 28.19 -3.31
CA ALA A 11 37.88 29.59 -2.91
C ALA A 11 36.41 30.05 -3.00
N VAL A 12 35.67 29.57 -4.01
CA VAL A 12 34.23 29.82 -4.15
C VAL A 12 33.43 29.21 -3.01
N ARG A 13 33.74 27.96 -2.60
CA ARG A 13 33.08 27.30 -1.46
C ARG A 13 33.36 27.98 -0.13
N GLU A 14 34.59 28.44 0.06
CA GLU A 14 34.99 29.19 1.26
C GLU A 14 34.43 30.62 1.29
N GLY A 15 33.84 31.10 0.19
CA GLY A 15 33.26 32.45 0.10
C GLY A 15 34.30 33.56 0.07
N ASN A 16 35.56 33.25 -0.26
CA ASN A 16 36.65 34.24 -0.22
C ASN A 16 36.66 35.11 -1.47
N ILE A 17 35.85 36.17 -1.44
CA ILE A 17 35.63 37.12 -2.54
C ILE A 17 36.93 37.59 -3.21
N LYS A 18 37.94 37.96 -2.41
CA LYS A 18 39.21 38.50 -2.94
C LYS A 18 40.01 37.45 -3.70
N VAL A 19 40.06 36.23 -3.16
CA VAL A 19 40.78 35.11 -3.80
C VAL A 19 40.03 34.64 -5.04
N VAL A 20 38.70 34.62 -5.02
CA VAL A 20 37.87 34.33 -6.20
C VAL A 20 38.18 35.33 -7.33
N GLN A 21 38.21 36.64 -7.06
CA GLN A 21 38.55 37.65 -8.05
C GLN A 21 39.99 37.50 -8.59
N ASP A 22 40.97 37.32 -7.72
CA ASP A 22 42.38 37.13 -8.12
C ASP A 22 42.58 35.86 -8.98
N LEU A 23 41.84 34.79 -8.70
CA LEU A 23 41.87 33.57 -9.51
C LEU A 23 41.17 33.73 -10.86
N LEU A 24 40.07 34.49 -10.91
CA LEU A 24 39.42 34.86 -12.18
C LEU A 24 40.32 35.73 -13.06
N ASP A 25 41.02 36.71 -12.46
CA ASP A 25 42.00 37.56 -13.17
C ASP A 25 43.18 36.76 -13.71
N LYS A 26 43.53 35.65 -13.05
CA LYS A 26 44.56 34.68 -13.49
C LYS A 26 44.09 33.74 -14.61
N GLY A 27 42.85 33.86 -15.07
CA GLY A 27 42.30 33.07 -16.16
C GLY A 27 41.65 31.75 -15.74
N ALA A 28 41.22 31.62 -14.48
CA ALA A 28 40.42 30.48 -14.06
C ALA A 28 39.11 30.40 -14.87
N LYS A 29 38.73 29.20 -15.29
CA LYS A 29 37.52 29.02 -16.10
C LYS A 29 36.28 29.15 -15.22
N VAL A 30 35.29 29.94 -15.63
CA VAL A 30 34.05 30.11 -14.85
C VAL A 30 33.10 28.92 -15.00
N ASN A 31 33.04 28.35 -16.20
CA ASN A 31 32.13 27.25 -16.55
C ASN A 31 32.85 25.90 -16.46
N ILE A 32 33.36 25.54 -15.28
CA ILE A 32 34.01 24.24 -15.03
C ILE A 32 32.96 23.24 -14.55
N VAL A 33 32.96 22.04 -15.13
CA VAL A 33 32.24 20.86 -14.63
C VAL A 33 33.27 19.87 -14.08
N PRO A 34 33.56 19.91 -12.77
CA PRO A 34 34.57 19.04 -12.18
C PRO A 34 34.06 17.58 -12.03
N PRO A 35 34.91 16.54 -12.24
CA PRO A 35 34.49 15.12 -12.25
C PRO A 35 33.88 14.58 -10.95
N SER A 36 34.11 15.28 -9.84
CA SER A 36 33.71 14.85 -8.49
C SER A 36 33.12 15.98 -7.67
N GLU A 37 32.92 17.16 -8.27
CA GLU A 37 32.49 18.36 -7.55
C GLU A 37 31.36 19.07 -8.29
N THR A 38 30.69 19.99 -7.61
CA THR A 38 29.65 20.85 -8.20
C THR A 38 30.28 21.98 -9.00
N THR A 39 29.58 22.50 -10.02
CA THR A 39 30.06 23.68 -10.77
C THR A 39 30.32 24.87 -9.83
N PRO A 40 31.20 25.82 -10.19
CA PRO A 40 31.49 26.99 -9.34
C PRO A 40 30.24 27.78 -8.96
N LEU A 41 29.31 27.98 -9.89
CA LEU A 41 28.05 28.66 -9.61
C LEU A 41 27.14 27.85 -8.68
N CYS A 42 27.07 26.52 -8.86
CA CYS A 42 26.37 25.63 -7.92
C CYS A 42 26.98 25.67 -6.52
N ALA A 43 28.31 25.68 -6.40
CA ALA A 43 29.02 25.78 -5.13
C ALA A 43 28.76 27.12 -4.41
N ALA A 44 28.73 28.22 -5.17
CA ALA A 44 28.36 29.55 -4.65
C ALA A 44 26.90 29.58 -4.19
N ALA A 45 25.99 28.96 -4.95
CA ALA A 45 24.57 28.84 -4.59
C ALA A 45 24.34 27.93 -3.38
N LEU A 46 25.06 26.80 -3.24
CA LEU A 46 25.01 25.92 -2.07
C LEU A 46 25.42 26.65 -0.79
N SER A 47 26.44 27.50 -0.87
CA SER A 47 26.94 28.27 0.27
C SER A 47 26.14 29.53 0.57
N GLY A 48 25.20 29.92 -0.31
CA GLY A 48 24.41 31.15 -0.16
C GLY A 48 25.24 32.43 -0.32
N ASN A 49 26.44 32.35 -0.91
CA ASN A 49 27.36 33.48 -1.03
C ASN A 49 26.96 34.40 -2.18
N ILE A 50 25.97 35.27 -1.95
CA ILE A 50 25.41 36.20 -2.95
C ILE A 50 26.50 37.07 -3.60
N ALA A 51 27.48 37.53 -2.83
CA ALA A 51 28.56 38.36 -3.35
C ALA A 51 29.42 37.62 -4.37
N VAL A 52 29.75 36.35 -4.08
CA VAL A 52 30.49 35.49 -5.01
C VAL A 52 29.64 35.19 -6.24
N MET A 53 28.34 34.90 -6.06
CA MET A 53 27.42 34.68 -7.19
C MET A 53 27.33 35.90 -8.11
N LYS A 54 27.22 37.13 -7.56
CA LYS A 54 27.23 38.37 -8.36
C LYS A 54 28.51 38.50 -9.17
N ILE A 55 29.66 38.27 -8.54
CA ILE A 55 30.96 38.32 -9.24
C ILE A 55 31.01 37.32 -10.38
N LEU A 56 30.57 36.07 -10.16
CA LEU A 56 30.53 35.06 -11.22
C LEU A 56 29.58 35.45 -12.36
N LEU A 57 28.39 35.97 -12.03
CA LEU A 57 27.37 36.34 -13.02
C LEU A 57 27.67 37.65 -13.77
N ASP A 58 28.44 38.56 -13.18
CA ASP A 58 28.89 39.81 -13.80
C ASP A 58 30.21 39.65 -14.57
N PHE A 59 30.93 38.55 -14.31
CA PHE A 59 32.14 38.19 -15.06
C PHE A 59 31.81 38.02 -16.55
N GLY A 60 32.50 38.78 -17.39
CA GLY A 60 32.28 38.82 -18.84
C GLY A 60 31.19 39.79 -19.34
N LYS A 61 30.38 40.41 -18.47
CA LYS A 61 29.37 41.42 -18.89
C LYS A 61 29.96 42.83 -19.09
N HIS A 62 31.00 43.18 -18.34
CA HIS A 62 31.58 44.54 -18.34
C HIS A 62 32.64 44.79 -19.43
N THR A 63 33.02 43.80 -20.22
CA THR A 63 33.98 43.96 -21.34
C THR A 63 33.37 44.59 -22.59
N ASN A 64 32.05 44.75 -22.67
CA ASN A 64 31.32 45.29 -23.82
C ASN A 64 30.78 46.71 -23.62
N SER A 65 31.58 47.65 -23.09
CA SER A 65 31.19 49.07 -23.03
C SER A 65 31.56 49.89 -24.28
N SER A 66 31.88 49.24 -25.41
CA SER A 66 32.26 49.94 -26.64
C SER A 66 31.70 49.34 -27.94
N PHE A 67 30.44 48.90 -27.99
CA PHE A 67 29.74 48.76 -29.28
C PHE A 67 28.27 49.14 -29.13
N SER A 68 27.84 50.14 -29.91
CA SER A 68 26.46 50.63 -29.92
C SER A 68 25.50 49.54 -30.36
N GLN A 69 24.56 49.17 -29.50
CA GLN A 69 23.37 48.42 -29.88
C GLN A 69 22.64 49.19 -30.99
N LYS A 70 22.55 48.58 -32.18
CA LYS A 70 21.47 48.90 -33.12
C LYS A 70 20.35 47.90 -32.82
N ASP A 71 19.21 48.44 -32.41
CA ASP A 71 17.99 47.69 -32.13
C ASP A 71 17.53 46.96 -33.39
N TYR A 72 17.33 45.64 -33.28
CA TYR A 72 16.60 44.87 -34.28
C TYR A 72 15.20 44.60 -33.74
N PHE A 73 14.22 45.33 -34.27
CA PHE A 73 12.80 45.04 -34.13
C PHE A 73 12.38 44.05 -35.24
N CYS A 74 11.77 42.93 -34.89
CA CYS A 74 11.06 42.08 -35.85
C CYS A 74 9.55 42.39 -35.78
N TYR A 75 9.01 42.92 -36.88
CA TYR A 75 7.58 43.01 -37.13
C TYR A 75 7.09 41.74 -37.86
N TYR A 76 5.92 41.23 -37.48
CA TYR A 76 5.13 40.27 -38.26
C TYR A 76 4.16 41.04 -39.15
N ASP A 77 4.10 40.74 -40.46
CA ASP A 77 3.05 41.22 -41.36
C ASP A 77 2.48 40.06 -42.20
N GLU A 78 1.16 39.96 -42.23
CA GLU A 78 0.39 38.93 -42.92
C GLU A 78 -0.13 39.44 -44.27
N LYS A 79 -0.09 38.56 -45.28
CA LYS A 79 -0.78 38.60 -46.60
C LYS A 79 -0.07 39.35 -47.74
N LYS A 80 0.29 38.59 -48.79
CA LYS A 80 -0.31 38.67 -50.15
C LYS A 80 0.35 37.69 -51.13
N ARG A 81 -0.48 36.79 -51.71
CA ARG A 81 -0.22 36.03 -52.95
C ARG A 81 -0.20 36.97 -54.15
N ILE A 82 0.78 36.84 -55.06
CA ILE A 82 0.64 37.18 -56.50
C ILE A 82 1.39 36.13 -57.35
N LYS A 83 0.74 35.78 -58.46
CA LYS A 83 1.02 34.75 -59.46
C LYS A 83 2.15 35.11 -60.46
N THR A 84 2.52 34.08 -61.24
CA THR A 84 2.81 34.01 -62.71
C THR A 84 4.24 33.99 -63.27
N GLN A 85 4.55 32.84 -63.89
CA GLN A 85 4.99 32.60 -65.29
C GLN A 85 6.48 32.56 -65.72
N CYS A 86 6.73 31.54 -66.55
CA CYS A 86 7.77 31.38 -67.59
C CYS A 86 9.17 31.00 -67.10
N GLU A 87 10.01 30.26 -67.82
CA GLU A 87 9.93 29.41 -69.01
C GLU A 87 11.22 28.58 -69.02
N SER A 88 11.15 27.38 -69.59
CA SER A 88 12.24 26.44 -69.83
C SER A 88 13.57 27.04 -70.34
N SER A 89 14.70 26.56 -69.83
CA SER A 89 15.82 26.13 -70.68
C SER A 89 16.83 25.28 -69.89
N ARG A 90 16.83 23.97 -70.19
CA ARG A 90 17.88 23.01 -69.82
C ARG A 90 19.17 23.30 -70.61
N SER A 91 20.31 23.26 -69.94
CA SER A 91 21.56 22.72 -70.52
C SER A 91 22.52 22.30 -69.40
N HIS A 92 22.64 20.98 -69.19
CA HIS A 92 23.75 20.36 -68.46
C HIS A 92 25.09 20.65 -69.19
N PRO A 93 26.21 20.64 -68.46
CA PRO A 93 27.08 19.47 -68.61
C PRO A 93 27.78 18.99 -67.32
N THR A 94 27.75 17.66 -67.16
CA THR A 94 28.81 16.72 -66.75
C THR A 94 29.74 17.02 -65.56
N ASP A 95 29.72 16.05 -64.64
CA ASP A 95 30.75 15.60 -63.69
C ASP A 95 32.13 16.26 -63.78
N CYS A 96 32.55 16.83 -62.65
CA CYS A 96 33.95 16.94 -62.27
C CYS A 96 34.12 16.56 -60.80
N ASP A 97 34.87 15.48 -60.63
CA ASP A 97 35.32 14.89 -59.38
C ASP A 97 35.96 15.88 -58.42
N ILE A 98 35.66 15.63 -57.14
CA ILE A 98 36.30 16.19 -55.96
C ILE A 98 37.80 15.89 -56.02
N LYS A 99 38.62 16.94 -56.21
CA LYS A 99 39.94 17.05 -55.59
C LYS A 99 40.47 18.48 -55.62
N GLN A 100 40.78 18.94 -54.42
CA GLN A 100 41.80 19.92 -54.06
C GLN A 100 41.48 21.42 -54.09
N THR A 101 41.87 22.02 -52.96
CA THR A 101 42.39 23.38 -52.70
C THR A 101 41.41 24.51 -52.37
N ASN A 102 41.47 24.89 -51.08
CA ASN A 102 41.85 26.21 -50.56
C ASN A 102 41.42 27.49 -51.32
N ASN A 103 41.00 28.47 -50.51
CA ASN A 103 40.64 29.86 -50.80
C ASN A 103 39.23 30.12 -51.33
N ILE A 104 38.31 30.45 -50.42
CA ILE A 104 37.24 31.41 -50.70
C ILE A 104 37.25 32.48 -49.59
N ASP A 105 37.36 33.72 -50.05
CA ASP A 105 37.55 34.98 -49.34
C ASP A 105 36.27 35.38 -48.57
N THR A 106 36.39 35.67 -47.26
CA THR A 106 35.28 35.89 -46.32
C THR A 106 34.74 37.33 -46.31
N LYS A 107 34.68 38.02 -47.46
CA LYS A 107 34.34 39.45 -47.47
C LYS A 107 33.14 39.91 -48.29
N ALA A 108 32.40 39.01 -48.93
CA ALA A 108 31.16 39.43 -49.58
C ALA A 108 30.16 38.28 -49.64
N ASN A 109 29.21 38.27 -48.71
CA ASN A 109 27.81 37.95 -49.02
C ASN A 109 26.92 38.37 -47.84
N LEU A 110 26.40 39.59 -47.98
CA LEU A 110 25.24 40.07 -47.24
C LEU A 110 24.06 39.16 -47.61
N GLY A 111 23.51 38.48 -46.61
CA GLY A 111 22.51 37.44 -46.79
C GLY A 111 21.26 37.92 -47.51
N TYR A 112 20.89 37.21 -48.58
CA TYR A 112 19.54 37.06 -49.08
C TYR A 112 19.46 35.76 -49.87
N PHE A 113 18.57 34.84 -49.50
CA PHE A 113 18.07 33.82 -50.43
C PHE A 113 16.58 33.59 -50.21
N VAL A 114 15.83 33.88 -51.28
CA VAL A 114 14.44 33.49 -51.52
C VAL A 114 14.50 32.13 -52.22
N PHE A 115 13.74 31.14 -51.75
CA PHE A 115 13.65 29.84 -52.41
C PHE A 115 12.46 29.81 -53.38
N VAL A 116 12.72 29.40 -54.62
CA VAL A 116 11.72 28.95 -55.61
C VAL A 116 11.96 27.45 -55.81
N HIS A 117 10.91 26.64 -55.70
CA HIS A 117 10.95 25.21 -56.00
C HIS A 117 10.56 24.99 -57.47
N ASP A 118 11.40 24.28 -58.22
CA ASP A 118 11.07 23.74 -59.55
C ASP A 118 10.76 22.25 -59.41
N ASP A 119 9.50 21.86 -59.66
CA ASP A 119 9.07 20.48 -59.76
C ASP A 119 9.41 19.93 -61.16
N VAL A 120 10.07 18.76 -61.24
CA VAL A 120 10.34 18.08 -62.51
C VAL A 120 9.51 16.79 -62.61
N ASN A 121 8.54 16.83 -63.53
CA ASN A 121 7.88 15.67 -64.14
C ASN A 121 8.85 14.88 -65.04
N SER A 122 8.68 13.55 -65.07
CA SER A 122 9.18 12.71 -66.16
C SER A 122 8.12 11.69 -66.58
N ASP A 123 7.64 11.82 -67.82
CA ASP A 123 6.83 10.83 -68.52
C ASP A 123 7.69 9.96 -69.46
N SER A 124 7.40 8.64 -69.42
CA SER A 124 7.33 7.61 -70.48
C SER A 124 8.42 7.41 -71.54
N GLU A 125 8.82 6.15 -71.78
CA GLU A 125 8.42 5.37 -72.99
C GLU A 125 8.88 3.88 -72.98
N PHE A 126 7.88 3.00 -73.17
CA PHE A 126 7.81 1.75 -73.97
C PHE A 126 9.03 0.81 -74.17
N SER A 127 8.83 -0.48 -73.83
CA SER A 127 8.68 -1.56 -74.84
C SER A 127 8.33 -2.92 -74.20
N THR A 128 7.35 -3.57 -74.80
CA THR A 128 6.83 -4.92 -74.50
C THR A 128 7.41 -5.93 -75.48
N ASP A 129 7.75 -7.14 -75.02
CA ASP A 129 7.64 -8.36 -75.83
C ASP A 129 7.39 -9.61 -74.94
N HIS A 130 6.42 -10.40 -75.38
CA HIS A 130 5.76 -11.62 -74.87
C HIS A 130 6.65 -12.90 -74.75
N PRO A 131 6.16 -14.14 -74.39
CA PRO A 131 4.92 -14.61 -73.72
C PRO A 131 5.10 -15.81 -72.72
N MET A 132 3.95 -16.35 -72.24
CA MET A 132 3.62 -17.74 -71.77
C MET A 132 3.59 -18.00 -70.25
N ASP A 133 2.39 -18.02 -69.66
CA ASP A 133 1.61 -19.22 -69.22
C ASP A 133 2.08 -19.72 -67.82
N VAL A 134 1.26 -19.85 -66.77
CA VAL A 134 0.10 -20.75 -66.60
C VAL A 134 -0.69 -20.38 -65.31
N ASN A 135 -2.03 -20.46 -65.41
CA ASN A 135 -3.07 -20.73 -64.37
C ASN A 135 -3.37 -19.72 -63.25
N GLN A 136 -4.58 -19.16 -63.25
CA GLN A 136 -5.85 -19.71 -62.67
C GLN A 136 -5.80 -19.71 -61.13
N ASN A 137 -6.79 -19.22 -60.39
CA ASN A 137 -8.17 -18.84 -60.71
C ASN A 137 -8.76 -18.13 -59.48
N SER A 138 -9.80 -17.33 -59.74
CA SER A 138 -11.00 -17.12 -58.89
C SER A 138 -10.82 -16.45 -57.52
N ASN A 139 -11.68 -15.53 -57.07
CA ASN A 139 -12.93 -15.02 -57.60
C ASN A 139 -13.34 -13.81 -56.74
N LEU A 140 -13.83 -12.75 -57.41
CA LEU A 140 -15.07 -11.99 -57.14
C LEU A 140 -15.31 -11.45 -55.70
N ALA A 141 -15.78 -10.23 -55.46
CA ALA A 141 -16.19 -9.10 -56.28
C ALA A 141 -16.70 -8.02 -55.29
N GLN A 142 -16.60 -6.75 -55.71
CA GLN A 142 -17.64 -5.74 -55.56
C GLN A 142 -17.97 -5.23 -54.13
N ASN A 143 -17.52 -4.00 -53.80
CA ASN A 143 -18.30 -2.76 -54.01
C ASN A 143 -17.74 -1.58 -53.18
N ASP A 144 -17.21 -0.59 -53.89
CA ASP A 144 -17.30 0.84 -53.51
C ASP A 144 -18.77 1.30 -53.63
N PRO A 145 -19.26 2.45 -53.08
CA PRO A 145 -18.51 3.71 -52.93
C PRO A 145 -18.88 4.62 -51.72
N LEU A 146 -18.27 5.81 -51.70
CA LEU A 146 -18.67 7.08 -51.04
C LEU A 146 -18.01 7.42 -49.68
N THR A 147 -16.99 8.28 -49.76
CA THR A 147 -16.60 9.29 -48.77
C THR A 147 -17.71 10.38 -48.67
N PRO A 148 -17.83 11.24 -47.62
CA PRO A 148 -16.71 11.90 -46.92
C PRO A 148 -16.90 12.32 -45.43
N ASP A 149 -15.84 12.93 -44.90
CA ASP A 149 -15.74 13.92 -43.82
C ASP A 149 -15.59 13.50 -42.34
N GLU A 150 -14.35 13.71 -41.89
CA GLU A 150 -13.90 14.49 -40.71
C GLU A 150 -14.41 14.12 -39.30
N MET A 151 -13.49 13.53 -38.53
CA MET A 151 -13.13 13.77 -37.11
C MET A 151 -12.84 12.43 -36.42
N ASP A 152 -11.60 12.25 -35.95
CA ASP A 152 -11.23 11.79 -34.60
C ASP A 152 -9.84 11.11 -34.55
N GLY A 153 -9.10 11.38 -33.46
CA GLY A 153 -7.94 10.63 -32.96
C GLY A 153 -6.66 10.73 -33.81
N LEU A 154 -5.54 11.34 -33.39
CA LEU A 154 -4.82 11.15 -32.13
C LEU A 154 -4.94 9.73 -31.58
N GLU A 155 -4.37 8.78 -32.33
CA GLU A 155 -3.83 7.54 -31.79
C GLU A 155 -2.39 7.41 -32.29
N TRP A 156 -1.44 7.89 -31.47
CA TRP A 156 -0.18 7.18 -31.38
C TRP A 156 -0.48 5.93 -30.58
N ASP A 157 -0.48 4.80 -31.25
CA ASP A 157 0.11 3.56 -30.74
C ASP A 157 -0.22 2.45 -31.74
N THR A 158 0.80 1.93 -32.42
CA THR A 158 1.00 0.47 -32.45
C THR A 158 2.36 0.13 -33.04
N GLU A 159 3.15 -0.49 -32.17
CA GLU A 159 3.93 -1.69 -32.46
C GLU A 159 4.93 -1.61 -33.61
N VAL A 160 6.18 -1.33 -33.21
CA VAL A 160 7.37 -1.82 -33.89
C VAL A 160 7.29 -3.35 -33.91
N ASN A 161 6.68 -3.90 -34.95
CA ASN A 161 6.93 -5.27 -35.39
C ASN A 161 8.20 -5.27 -36.24
N GLU A 162 9.19 -6.03 -35.79
CA GLU A 162 10.29 -6.50 -36.60
C GLU A 162 9.73 -7.22 -37.85
N CYS A 163 10.14 -6.79 -39.06
CA CYS A 163 10.65 -7.65 -40.14
C CYS A 163 10.87 -6.88 -41.45
N ASP A 164 12.05 -7.14 -42.02
CA ASP A 164 12.38 -7.18 -43.45
C ASP A 164 12.64 -5.89 -44.25
N GLU A 165 13.94 -5.53 -44.24
CA GLU A 165 14.79 -5.24 -45.41
C GLU A 165 14.11 -4.91 -46.74
N LYS A 166 14.15 -3.61 -47.10
CA LYS A 166 14.80 -3.02 -48.30
C LYS A 166 14.14 -1.70 -48.65
N TYR A 167 14.65 -0.60 -48.09
CA TYR A 167 14.40 0.74 -48.60
C TYR A 167 15.73 1.48 -48.79
N SER A 168 15.78 2.21 -49.90
CA SER A 168 16.97 2.79 -50.55
C SER A 168 17.72 3.79 -49.67
N GLU A 169 19.00 3.51 -49.38
CA GLU A 169 19.93 4.33 -48.57
C GLU A 169 20.33 5.69 -49.20
N ALA A 170 19.75 6.09 -50.33
CA ALA A 170 20.23 7.27 -51.08
C ALA A 170 19.48 8.59 -50.75
N GLU A 171 18.23 8.54 -50.28
CA GLU A 171 17.44 9.76 -50.03
C GLU A 171 17.57 10.26 -48.58
N ASP A 172 17.78 9.36 -47.62
CA ASP A 172 18.04 9.71 -46.22
C ASP A 172 19.37 10.45 -46.04
N ASP A 173 20.35 10.22 -46.90
CA ASP A 173 21.67 10.87 -46.81
C ASP A 173 21.63 12.33 -47.32
N ILE A 174 20.70 12.65 -48.22
CA ILE A 174 20.49 14.02 -48.73
C ILE A 174 19.72 14.86 -47.71
N TRP A 175 18.64 14.33 -47.13
CA TRP A 175 17.91 15.02 -46.07
C TRP A 175 18.73 15.09 -44.77
N SER A 176 19.44 14.03 -44.41
CA SER A 176 20.35 14.04 -43.26
C SER A 176 21.51 15.01 -43.44
N SER A 177 22.04 15.17 -44.66
CA SER A 177 23.12 16.14 -44.91
C SER A 177 22.64 17.57 -44.93
N GLN A 178 21.42 17.85 -45.44
CA GLN A 178 20.82 19.19 -45.36
C GLN A 178 20.43 19.59 -43.94
N TYR A 179 19.82 18.69 -43.16
CA TYR A 179 19.55 18.95 -41.74
C TYR A 179 20.82 18.98 -40.90
N ARG A 180 21.86 18.18 -41.21
CA ARG A 180 23.19 18.33 -40.59
C ARG A 180 23.83 19.65 -40.96
N TRP A 181 23.70 20.11 -42.20
CA TRP A 181 24.24 21.40 -42.64
C TRP A 181 23.50 22.55 -41.97
N TYR A 182 22.18 22.48 -41.86
CA TYR A 182 21.35 23.45 -41.15
C TYR A 182 21.64 23.43 -39.64
N ALA A 183 21.78 22.26 -39.03
CA ALA A 183 22.19 22.10 -37.64
C ALA A 183 23.62 22.60 -37.41
N ASN A 184 24.55 22.41 -38.35
CA ASN A 184 25.93 22.88 -38.27
C ASN A 184 26.03 24.39 -38.52
N ILE A 185 25.13 24.98 -39.31
CA ILE A 185 25.00 26.43 -39.44
C ILE A 185 24.36 27.03 -38.20
N LEU A 186 23.30 26.42 -37.66
CA LEU A 186 22.73 26.83 -36.38
C LEU A 186 23.76 26.67 -35.26
N ASP A 187 24.52 25.58 -35.19
CA ASP A 187 25.63 25.42 -34.25
C ASP A 187 26.66 26.52 -34.46
N LYS A 188 27.16 26.73 -35.69
CA LYS A 188 28.21 27.73 -35.95
C LYS A 188 27.75 29.17 -35.75
N THR A 189 26.48 29.49 -36.01
CA THR A 189 25.90 30.82 -35.79
C THR A 189 25.51 31.02 -34.32
N SER A 190 25.08 29.96 -33.63
CA SER A 190 24.92 29.94 -32.17
C SER A 190 26.25 30.11 -31.47
N TYR A 191 27.30 29.40 -31.92
CA TYR A 191 28.68 29.55 -31.46
C TYR A 191 29.19 30.96 -31.73
N ALA A 192 28.95 31.55 -32.90
CA ALA A 192 29.38 32.91 -33.20
C ALA A 192 28.64 34.01 -32.40
N LEU A 193 27.41 33.74 -31.93
CA LEU A 193 26.66 34.63 -31.03
C LEU A 193 26.94 34.36 -29.54
N MET A 194 27.40 33.15 -29.18
CA MET A 194 27.73 32.73 -27.81
C MET A 194 29.22 32.81 -27.46
N ASP A 195 30.12 33.07 -28.42
CA ASP A 195 31.56 33.22 -28.15
C ASP A 195 31.88 34.59 -27.55
N GLN A 196 31.41 34.79 -26.32
CA GLN A 196 32.13 35.52 -25.29
C GLN A 196 32.65 34.43 -24.32
N PRO A 197 33.90 33.94 -24.46
CA PRO A 197 34.41 32.78 -23.72
C PRO A 197 34.49 32.97 -22.19
N ASN A 198 34.04 34.12 -21.67
CA ASN A 198 34.12 34.51 -20.27
C ASN A 198 32.75 34.80 -19.62
N THR A 199 31.61 34.59 -20.28
CA THR A 199 30.30 34.76 -19.61
C THR A 199 29.90 33.50 -18.85
N CYS A 200 29.50 33.66 -17.59
CA CYS A 200 29.01 32.56 -16.76
C CYS A 200 27.71 31.98 -17.34
N ASP A 201 27.68 30.67 -17.59
CA ASP A 201 26.47 29.96 -17.98
C ASP A 201 25.63 29.65 -16.73
N ILE A 202 24.52 30.37 -16.61
CA ILE A 202 23.59 30.30 -15.48
C ILE A 202 22.89 28.94 -15.41
N ASN A 203 22.71 28.28 -16.56
CA ASN A 203 22.01 27.00 -16.65
C ASN A 203 22.98 25.81 -16.70
N LEU A 204 24.27 26.04 -16.49
CA LEU A 204 25.28 24.98 -16.48
C LEU A 204 24.92 23.94 -15.42
N GLN A 205 24.78 22.69 -15.86
CA GLN A 205 24.50 21.55 -15.00
C GLN A 205 25.80 20.87 -14.57
N ASP A 206 25.82 20.37 -13.33
CA ASP A 206 26.86 19.44 -12.88
C ASP A 206 26.63 18.03 -13.46
N LEU A 207 27.48 17.07 -13.06
CA LEU A 207 27.37 15.68 -13.51
C LEU A 207 26.08 14.98 -13.08
N ASP A 208 25.43 15.47 -12.03
CA ASP A 208 24.14 14.97 -11.55
C ASP A 208 22.97 15.65 -12.29
N GLY A 209 23.24 16.56 -13.23
CA GLY A 209 22.22 17.35 -13.92
C GLY A 209 21.71 18.56 -13.11
N ARG A 210 22.32 18.89 -11.97
CA ARG A 210 21.88 19.99 -11.11
C ARG A 210 22.45 21.32 -11.56
N CYS A 211 21.59 22.31 -11.72
CA CYS A 211 21.99 23.71 -11.91
C CYS A 211 22.04 24.49 -10.59
N ALA A 212 22.55 25.72 -10.60
CA ALA A 212 22.70 26.54 -9.40
C ALA A 212 21.37 26.79 -8.67
N LEU A 213 20.24 26.81 -9.41
CA LEU A 213 18.90 26.97 -8.83
C LEU A 213 18.47 25.73 -8.03
N HIS A 214 18.90 24.52 -8.42
CA HIS A 214 18.67 23.31 -7.62
C HIS A 214 19.38 23.42 -6.26
N CYS A 215 20.64 23.84 -6.27
CA CYS A 215 21.44 24.03 -5.08
C CYS A 215 20.86 25.08 -4.13
N ALA A 216 20.47 26.25 -4.65
CA ALA A 216 19.84 27.29 -3.86
C ALA A 216 18.50 26.82 -3.26
N SER A 217 17.72 26.06 -4.04
CA SER A 217 16.41 25.55 -3.62
C SER A 217 16.49 24.41 -2.61
N ASP A 218 17.49 23.52 -2.68
CA ASP A 218 17.70 22.48 -1.66
C ASP A 218 18.16 23.07 -0.32
N GLN A 219 19.00 24.10 -0.35
CA GLN A 219 19.56 24.71 0.86
C GLN A 219 18.69 25.82 1.47
N GLY A 220 17.70 26.34 0.75
CA GLY A 220 16.80 27.37 1.28
C GLY A 220 17.31 28.80 1.13
N HIS A 221 18.27 29.04 0.25
CA HIS A 221 18.86 30.36 0.05
C HIS A 221 17.97 31.22 -0.86
N PHE A 222 16.95 31.87 -0.29
CA PHE A 222 15.97 32.66 -1.02
C PHE A 222 16.61 33.76 -1.89
N ASP A 223 17.53 34.55 -1.33
CA ASP A 223 18.18 35.64 -2.07
C ASP A 223 19.02 35.13 -3.25
N ALA A 224 19.66 33.96 -3.09
CA ALA A 224 20.40 33.31 -4.15
C ALA A 224 19.46 32.83 -5.27
N ALA A 225 18.33 32.19 -4.91
CA ALA A 225 17.31 31.77 -5.87
C ALA A 225 16.70 32.96 -6.62
N LEU A 226 16.37 34.05 -5.91
CA LEU A 226 15.84 35.28 -6.49
C LEU A 226 16.82 35.92 -7.47
N LEU A 227 18.11 35.96 -7.11
CA LEU A 227 19.15 36.49 -7.98
C LEU A 227 19.29 35.67 -9.26
N LEU A 228 19.29 34.34 -9.16
CA LEU A 228 19.39 33.45 -10.31
C LEU A 228 18.19 33.60 -11.25
N ILE A 229 16.97 33.67 -10.72
CA ILE A 229 15.75 33.87 -11.50
C ILE A 229 15.76 35.23 -12.21
N ASN A 230 16.10 36.32 -11.50
CA ASN A 230 16.21 37.65 -12.09
C ASN A 230 17.31 37.75 -13.16
N SER A 231 18.30 36.87 -13.10
CA SER A 231 19.38 36.79 -14.10
C SER A 231 18.99 35.97 -15.35
N GLY A 232 17.76 35.45 -15.43
CA GLY A 232 17.26 34.70 -16.58
C GLY A 232 17.48 33.18 -16.50
N CYS A 233 17.65 32.62 -15.29
CA CYS A 233 17.74 31.16 -15.11
C CYS A 233 16.44 30.46 -15.52
N ARG A 234 16.56 29.29 -16.15
CA ARG A 234 15.41 28.42 -16.44
C ARG A 234 14.89 27.80 -15.13
N VAL A 235 13.60 27.98 -14.86
CA VAL A 235 12.99 27.58 -13.58
C VAL A 235 12.73 26.06 -13.49
N ASP A 236 12.37 25.43 -14.62
CA ASP A 236 11.99 24.01 -14.71
C ASP A 236 13.11 23.09 -15.23
N VAL A 237 14.37 23.43 -14.95
CA VAL A 237 15.50 22.53 -15.28
C VAL A 237 15.36 21.26 -14.44
N SER A 238 15.58 20.11 -15.08
CA SER A 238 15.53 18.80 -14.43
C SER A 238 16.93 18.22 -14.26
N ASP A 239 17.19 17.60 -13.10
CA ASP A 239 18.39 16.81 -12.86
C ASP A 239 18.29 15.38 -13.44
N CYS A 240 19.28 14.52 -13.18
CA CYS A 240 19.32 13.15 -13.72
C CYS A 240 18.16 12.26 -13.22
N GLN A 241 17.46 12.64 -12.16
CA GLN A 241 16.27 11.95 -11.62
C GLN A 241 14.96 12.65 -12.01
N ASN A 242 15.02 13.63 -12.92
CA ASN A 242 13.93 14.53 -13.25
C ASN A 242 13.41 15.35 -12.06
N LEU A 243 14.21 15.54 -11.01
CA LEU A 243 13.89 16.50 -9.96
C LEU A 243 14.08 17.91 -10.50
N THR A 244 13.14 18.79 -10.16
CA THR A 244 13.24 20.22 -10.44
C THR A 244 13.57 20.98 -9.15
N PRO A 245 13.98 22.26 -9.23
CA PRO A 245 14.18 23.08 -8.03
C PRO A 245 12.94 23.13 -7.13
N LEU A 246 11.74 23.05 -7.71
CA LEU A 246 10.46 23.01 -6.98
C LEU A 246 10.32 21.73 -6.14
N HIS A 247 10.75 20.57 -6.65
CA HIS A 247 10.76 19.32 -5.88
C HIS A 247 11.68 19.43 -4.66
N LEU A 248 12.88 19.98 -4.85
CA LEU A 248 13.86 20.15 -3.79
C LEU A 248 13.37 21.11 -2.72
N ALA A 249 12.85 22.29 -3.12
CA ALA A 249 12.27 23.26 -2.19
C ALA A 249 11.09 22.67 -1.41
N ALA A 250 10.19 21.94 -2.09
CA ALA A 250 9.06 21.27 -1.45
C ALA A 250 9.49 20.17 -0.47
N SER A 251 10.58 19.45 -0.77
CA SER A 251 11.11 18.39 0.09
C SER A 251 11.80 18.88 1.36
N ARG A 252 12.01 20.20 1.50
CA ARG A 252 12.74 20.84 2.61
C ARG A 252 11.94 21.90 3.38
N ASP A 253 10.68 22.09 3.01
CA ASP A 253 9.78 23.12 3.57
C ASP A 253 10.22 24.57 3.32
N HIS A 254 10.90 24.83 2.19
CA HIS A 254 11.30 26.19 1.82
C HIS A 254 10.15 26.94 1.14
N VAL A 255 9.10 27.22 1.92
CA VAL A 255 7.82 27.79 1.45
C VAL A 255 8.00 29.05 0.59
N ASP A 256 8.92 29.94 0.96
CA ASP A 256 9.16 31.19 0.23
C ASP A 256 9.79 30.95 -1.15
N ILE A 257 10.68 29.95 -1.25
CA ILE A 257 11.25 29.52 -2.53
C ILE A 257 10.19 28.82 -3.37
N VAL A 258 9.33 27.99 -2.77
CA VAL A 258 8.21 27.35 -3.47
C VAL A 258 7.29 28.42 -4.10
N LYS A 259 6.91 29.44 -3.34
CA LYS A 259 6.12 30.59 -3.86
C LYS A 259 6.86 31.33 -4.98
N LEU A 260 8.15 31.58 -4.79
CA LEU A 260 8.99 32.27 -5.78
C LEU A 260 9.03 31.50 -7.10
N LEU A 261 9.33 30.21 -7.06
CA LEU A 261 9.40 29.35 -8.25
C LEU A 261 8.04 29.28 -8.98
N LEU A 262 6.94 29.09 -8.24
CA LEU A 262 5.59 29.04 -8.82
C LEU A 262 5.19 30.38 -9.47
N SER A 263 5.53 31.52 -8.85
CA SER A 263 5.24 32.84 -9.43
C SER A 263 6.02 33.14 -10.72
N HIS A 264 7.11 32.42 -10.98
CA HIS A 264 7.93 32.53 -12.19
C HIS A 264 7.70 31.36 -13.17
N GLY A 265 6.56 30.68 -13.06
CA GLY A 265 6.10 29.71 -14.06
C GLY A 265 6.59 28.28 -13.87
N ALA A 266 7.09 27.90 -12.68
CA ALA A 266 7.45 26.52 -12.40
C ALA A 266 6.26 25.56 -12.57
N GLN A 267 6.49 24.41 -13.20
CA GLN A 267 5.47 23.38 -13.38
C GLN A 267 5.19 22.64 -12.07
N VAL A 268 4.06 22.96 -11.43
CA VAL A 268 3.62 22.37 -10.15
C VAL A 268 3.42 20.85 -10.18
N ASN A 269 3.13 20.28 -11.35
CA ASN A 269 2.83 18.85 -11.55
C ASN A 269 3.92 18.10 -12.31
N ARG A 270 5.14 18.66 -12.41
CA ARG A 270 6.27 17.97 -13.04
C ARG A 270 6.54 16.66 -12.28
N LYS A 271 6.82 15.59 -13.01
CA LYS A 271 7.06 14.25 -12.47
C LYS A 271 8.56 13.92 -12.49
N THR A 272 9.04 13.30 -11.43
CA THR A 272 10.36 12.64 -11.40
C THR A 272 10.36 11.34 -12.21
N VAL A 273 11.52 10.66 -12.28
CA VAL A 273 11.63 9.30 -12.85
C VAL A 273 10.64 8.33 -12.18
N ASP A 274 10.45 8.43 -10.87
CA ASP A 274 9.49 7.63 -10.09
C ASP A 274 8.05 8.18 -10.14
N LYS A 275 7.75 9.05 -11.09
CA LYS A 275 6.44 9.72 -11.25
C LYS A 275 6.00 10.58 -10.06
N LEU A 276 6.89 10.87 -9.11
CA LEU A 276 6.59 11.72 -7.95
C LEU A 276 6.47 13.18 -8.40
N VAL A 277 5.38 13.85 -8.01
CA VAL A 277 5.23 15.32 -8.08
C VAL A 277 5.69 16.01 -6.77
N PRO A 278 5.97 17.34 -6.77
CA PRO A 278 6.40 18.07 -5.58
C PRO A 278 5.46 17.91 -4.36
N LEU A 279 4.16 17.74 -4.61
CA LEU A 279 3.16 17.48 -3.57
C LEU A 279 3.50 16.23 -2.74
N HIS A 280 3.98 15.14 -3.36
CA HIS A 280 4.35 13.92 -2.63
C HIS A 280 5.47 14.17 -1.63
N PHE A 281 6.51 14.92 -2.03
CA PHE A 281 7.65 15.22 -1.16
C PHE A 281 7.26 16.04 0.07
N ALA A 282 6.42 17.07 -0.11
CA ALA A 282 5.93 17.88 0.99
C ALA A 282 4.98 17.08 1.90
N ALA A 283 4.11 16.26 1.29
CA ALA A 283 3.10 15.48 1.99
C ALA A 283 3.72 14.36 2.86
N VAL A 284 4.67 13.57 2.33
CA VAL A 284 5.43 12.54 3.08
C VAL A 284 6.11 13.10 4.33
N ARG A 285 6.54 14.37 4.29
CA ARG A 285 7.29 15.01 5.39
C ARG A 285 6.41 15.80 6.35
N GLY A 286 5.11 15.91 6.07
CA GLY A 286 4.18 16.62 6.94
C GLY A 286 4.23 18.14 6.81
N PHE A 287 4.76 18.69 5.72
CA PHE A 287 4.96 20.13 5.53
C PHE A 287 3.68 20.83 5.09
N ILE A 288 2.79 21.07 6.06
CA ILE A 288 1.43 21.60 5.86
C ILE A 288 1.43 22.89 5.03
N ASP A 289 2.32 23.85 5.33
CA ASP A 289 2.30 25.15 4.64
C ASP A 289 2.77 25.05 3.19
N THR A 290 3.79 24.24 2.94
CA THR A 290 4.22 23.90 1.58
C THR A 290 3.10 23.18 0.82
N VAL A 291 2.43 22.20 1.43
CA VAL A 291 1.29 21.49 0.83
C VAL A 291 0.17 22.46 0.45
N LYS A 292 -0.20 23.39 1.35
CA LYS A 292 -1.22 24.43 1.06
C LYS A 292 -0.83 25.26 -0.16
N VAL A 293 0.42 25.72 -0.25
CA VAL A 293 0.89 26.53 -1.38
C VAL A 293 0.81 25.74 -2.69
N LEU A 294 1.25 24.48 -2.70
CA LEU A 294 1.20 23.63 -3.88
C LEU A 294 -0.24 23.36 -4.34
N LEU A 295 -1.15 23.04 -3.41
CA LEU A 295 -2.56 22.82 -3.72
C LEU A 295 -3.23 24.07 -4.29
N ASN A 296 -2.97 25.24 -3.69
CA ASN A 296 -3.47 26.53 -4.20
C ASN A 296 -2.92 26.89 -5.58
N ALA A 297 -1.74 26.37 -5.93
CA ALA A 297 -1.12 26.56 -7.24
C ALA A 297 -1.57 25.53 -8.30
N GLY A 298 -2.55 24.68 -7.98
CA GLY A 298 -3.11 23.71 -8.93
C GLY A 298 -2.39 22.36 -8.96
N ALA A 299 -1.71 21.97 -7.86
CA ALA A 299 -1.18 20.62 -7.74
C ALA A 299 -2.30 19.57 -7.83
N HIS A 300 -2.07 18.51 -8.61
CA HIS A 300 -2.98 17.39 -8.71
C HIS A 300 -2.97 16.57 -7.42
N VAL A 301 -4.05 16.66 -6.65
CA VAL A 301 -4.20 16.00 -5.33
C VAL A 301 -4.10 14.47 -5.44
N ASP A 302 -4.67 13.91 -6.50
CA ASP A 302 -4.68 12.47 -6.80
C ASP A 302 -3.54 12.06 -7.76
N ALA A 303 -2.46 12.84 -7.85
CA ALA A 303 -1.28 12.41 -8.60
C ALA A 303 -0.76 11.09 -8.02
N ILE A 304 -0.41 10.15 -8.90
CA ILE A 304 0.12 8.84 -8.53
C ILE A 304 1.61 8.73 -8.88
N ASP A 305 2.34 8.06 -8.01
CA ASP A 305 3.76 7.70 -8.22
C ASP A 305 3.93 6.38 -8.98
N SER A 306 5.16 5.86 -9.04
CA SER A 306 5.51 4.60 -9.71
C SER A 306 4.88 3.36 -9.05
N SER A 307 4.49 3.44 -7.79
CA SER A 307 3.79 2.40 -7.04
C SER A 307 2.28 2.63 -6.98
N GLU A 308 1.76 3.55 -7.82
CA GLU A 308 0.36 3.98 -7.83
C GLU A 308 -0.10 4.63 -6.51
N GLN A 309 0.84 5.09 -5.67
CA GLN A 309 0.55 5.76 -4.42
C GLN A 309 0.28 7.24 -4.66
N THR A 310 -0.79 7.74 -4.05
CA THR A 310 -1.10 9.18 -4.00
C THR A 310 -0.41 9.86 -2.82
N ALA A 311 -0.36 11.19 -2.81
CA ALA A 311 0.06 11.96 -1.64
C ALA A 311 -0.69 11.56 -0.34
N LEU A 312 -1.98 11.20 -0.42
CA LEU A 312 -2.77 10.75 0.74
C LEU A 312 -2.23 9.43 1.35
N HIS A 313 -1.90 8.43 0.52
CA HIS A 313 -1.25 7.19 0.96
C HIS A 313 0.02 7.48 1.75
N LEU A 314 0.91 8.30 1.18
CA LEU A 314 2.21 8.60 1.77
C LEU A 314 2.11 9.37 3.11
N VAL A 315 1.15 10.29 3.20
CA VAL A 315 0.84 11.04 4.42
C VAL A 315 0.37 10.11 5.53
N ILE A 316 -0.52 9.17 5.17
CA ILE A 316 -1.02 8.17 6.10
C ILE A 316 0.11 7.25 6.52
N CYS A 317 0.95 6.74 5.60
CA CYS A 317 2.19 5.98 5.89
C CYS A 317 3.07 6.61 6.99
N ARG A 318 3.04 7.94 7.10
CA ARG A 318 3.86 8.73 8.02
C ARG A 318 3.09 9.27 9.23
N GLY A 319 1.78 9.06 9.30
CA GLY A 319 0.94 9.46 10.42
C GLY A 319 0.58 10.95 10.48
N HIS A 320 0.72 11.70 9.37
CA HIS A 320 0.48 13.15 9.35
C HIS A 320 -1.01 13.49 9.19
N VAL A 321 -1.77 13.44 10.29
CA VAL A 321 -3.24 13.64 10.32
C VAL A 321 -3.66 14.98 9.70
N ASP A 322 -3.00 16.07 10.07
CA ASP A 322 -3.36 17.42 9.63
C ASP A 322 -3.21 17.62 8.11
N VAL A 323 -2.17 16.99 7.52
CA VAL A 323 -1.98 17.00 6.06
C VAL A 323 -3.01 16.10 5.38
N ALA A 324 -3.37 14.96 5.99
CA ALA A 324 -4.41 14.09 5.44
C ALA A 324 -5.75 14.81 5.39
N GLU A 325 -6.11 15.53 6.46
CA GLU A 325 -7.32 16.34 6.52
C GLU A 325 -7.30 17.44 5.44
N LEU A 326 -6.18 18.15 5.30
CA LEU A 326 -6.01 19.17 4.27
C LEU A 326 -6.19 18.60 2.84
N LEU A 327 -5.58 17.45 2.54
CA LEU A 327 -5.70 16.80 1.23
C LEU A 327 -7.16 16.39 0.94
N ILE A 328 -7.84 15.81 1.92
CA ILE A 328 -9.25 15.42 1.80
C ILE A 328 -10.14 16.66 1.58
N GLN A 329 -9.89 17.76 2.29
CA GLN A 329 -10.60 19.03 2.09
C GLN A 329 -10.41 19.59 0.68
N HIS A 330 -9.28 19.30 0.03
CA HIS A 330 -9.00 19.69 -1.36
C HIS A 330 -9.45 18.63 -2.39
N GLY A 331 -10.27 17.66 -1.97
CA GLY A 331 -10.90 16.70 -2.88
C GLY A 331 -10.10 15.43 -3.15
N ALA A 332 -9.13 15.07 -2.29
CA ALA A 332 -8.41 13.80 -2.41
C ALA A 332 -9.39 12.61 -2.39
N LYS A 333 -9.23 11.68 -3.34
CA LYS A 333 -10.02 10.45 -3.36
C LYS A 333 -9.47 9.46 -2.34
N VAL A 334 -10.28 9.17 -1.33
CA VAL A 334 -9.92 8.27 -0.21
C VAL A 334 -9.91 6.77 -0.54
N ASN A 335 -10.34 6.39 -1.75
CA ASN A 335 -10.51 5.00 -2.19
C ASN A 335 -9.62 4.61 -3.37
N ILE A 336 -8.60 5.42 -3.70
CA ILE A 336 -7.61 5.01 -4.70
C ILE A 336 -6.84 3.82 -4.14
N GLU A 337 -6.60 2.81 -4.96
CA GLU A 337 -5.80 1.65 -4.60
C GLU A 337 -4.38 1.82 -5.15
N GLU A 338 -3.37 1.44 -4.38
CA GLU A 338 -1.99 1.33 -4.89
C GLU A 338 -1.77 -0.01 -5.62
N ILE A 339 -0.55 -0.26 -6.12
CA ILE A 339 -0.23 -1.40 -6.99
C ILE A 339 -0.57 -2.79 -6.42
N HIS A 340 -0.64 -2.95 -5.10
CA HIS A 340 -1.05 -4.19 -4.42
C HIS A 340 -2.54 -4.21 -4.01
N GLY A 341 -3.33 -3.22 -4.44
CA GLY A 341 -4.76 -3.12 -4.14
C GLY A 341 -5.07 -2.55 -2.74
N TYR A 342 -4.09 -1.99 -2.03
CA TYR A 342 -4.29 -1.38 -0.72
C TYR A 342 -4.86 0.03 -0.87
N THR A 343 -5.86 0.33 -0.05
CA THR A 343 -6.42 1.67 0.07
C THR A 343 -5.73 2.45 1.21
N PRO A 344 -5.85 3.78 1.26
CA PRO A 344 -5.33 4.58 2.38
C PRO A 344 -5.88 4.12 3.75
N LEU A 345 -7.08 3.55 3.77
CA LEU A 345 -7.68 2.96 4.97
C LEU A 345 -6.91 1.73 5.47
N CYS A 346 -6.38 0.90 4.57
CA CYS A 346 -5.59 -0.29 4.94
C CYS A 346 -4.35 0.13 5.74
N GLU A 347 -3.64 1.11 5.21
CA GLU A 347 -2.42 1.67 5.82
C GLU A 347 -2.71 2.29 7.19
N ALA A 348 -3.80 3.06 7.32
CA ALA A 348 -4.20 3.66 8.59
C ALA A 348 -4.52 2.61 9.67
N VAL A 349 -5.13 1.48 9.28
CA VAL A 349 -5.43 0.36 10.18
C VAL A 349 -4.15 -0.35 10.61
N TRP A 350 -3.20 -0.60 9.71
CA TRP A 350 -1.93 -1.25 10.04
C TRP A 350 -1.03 -0.42 10.95
N GLN A 351 -1.08 0.90 10.80
CA GLN A 351 -0.45 1.83 11.74
C GLN A 351 -1.19 1.97 13.07
N LYS A 352 -2.40 1.38 13.19
CA LYS A 352 -3.23 1.43 14.39
C LYS A 352 -3.65 2.86 14.76
N SER A 353 -3.71 3.76 13.76
CA SER A 353 -4.07 5.16 13.95
C SER A 353 -5.59 5.35 13.90
N VAL A 354 -6.22 5.32 15.07
CA VAL A 354 -7.66 5.56 15.22
C VAL A 354 -8.10 6.93 14.63
N PRO A 355 -7.35 8.04 14.81
CA PRO A 355 -7.73 9.32 14.21
C PRO A 355 -7.80 9.28 12.68
N LEU A 356 -6.80 8.67 12.01
CA LEU A 356 -6.78 8.56 10.55
C LEU A 356 -7.90 7.66 10.03
N VAL A 357 -8.17 6.54 10.73
CA VAL A 357 -9.29 5.66 10.36
C VAL A 357 -10.62 6.38 10.50
N ARG A 358 -10.84 7.15 11.58
CA ARG A 358 -12.06 7.97 11.71
C ARG A 358 -12.19 9.00 10.60
N LEU A 359 -11.11 9.72 10.30
CA LEU A 359 -11.07 10.72 9.25
C LEU A 359 -11.45 10.10 7.89
N LEU A 360 -10.80 8.99 7.51
CA LEU A 360 -11.05 8.29 6.26
C LEU A 360 -12.47 7.74 6.16
N LEU A 361 -12.96 7.06 7.20
CA LEU A 361 -14.32 6.53 7.22
C LEU A 361 -15.37 7.65 7.14
N SER A 362 -15.16 8.77 7.86
CA SER A 362 -16.04 9.94 7.78
C SER A 362 -16.03 10.62 6.40
N SER A 363 -14.95 10.42 5.65
CA SER A 363 -14.75 10.94 4.28
C SER A 363 -15.20 9.98 3.19
N GLY A 364 -15.87 8.87 3.55
CA GLY A 364 -16.42 7.90 2.59
C GLY A 364 -15.45 6.80 2.15
N ALA A 365 -14.44 6.47 2.96
CA ALA A 365 -13.58 5.32 2.71
C ALA A 365 -14.38 4.01 2.79
N LYS A 366 -14.25 3.18 1.76
CA LYS A 366 -14.88 1.86 1.67
C LYS A 366 -13.97 0.82 2.30
N ILE A 367 -14.56 -0.10 3.06
CA ILE A 367 -13.80 -1.22 3.61
C ILE A 367 -13.66 -2.29 2.53
N THR A 368 -12.42 -2.53 2.12
CA THR A 368 -12.05 -3.68 1.31
C THR A 368 -11.99 -4.93 2.20
N GLN A 369 -12.60 -6.03 1.74
CA GLN A 369 -12.60 -7.31 2.48
C GLN A 369 -11.40 -8.20 2.11
N SER A 370 -10.65 -7.86 1.06
CA SER A 370 -9.50 -8.61 0.55
C SER A 370 -8.33 -8.69 1.53
N HIS A 371 -8.17 -7.66 2.38
CA HIS A 371 -6.97 -7.46 3.20
C HIS A 371 -7.17 -7.77 4.68
N TYR A 372 -8.30 -8.39 5.04
CA TYR A 372 -8.61 -8.86 6.39
C TYR A 372 -8.36 -7.83 7.50
N LEU A 373 -8.69 -6.56 7.25
CA LEU A 373 -8.46 -5.45 8.19
C LEU A 373 -9.09 -5.72 9.57
N LEU A 374 -10.27 -6.36 9.58
CA LEU A 374 -10.94 -6.77 10.81
C LEU A 374 -10.15 -7.84 11.57
N HIS A 375 -9.58 -8.84 10.89
CA HIS A 375 -8.71 -9.83 11.51
C HIS A 375 -7.45 -9.20 12.09
N TYR A 376 -6.81 -8.28 11.35
CA TYR A 376 -5.63 -7.56 11.84
C TYR A 376 -5.95 -6.77 13.12
N ALA A 377 -7.07 -6.04 13.15
CA ALA A 377 -7.49 -5.28 14.32
C ALA A 377 -7.77 -6.17 15.55
N VAL A 378 -8.37 -7.35 15.34
CA VAL A 378 -8.60 -8.36 16.39
C VAL A 378 -7.28 -8.98 16.86
N LEU A 379 -6.39 -9.36 15.95
CA LEU A 379 -5.08 -9.96 16.29
C LEU A 379 -4.30 -9.05 17.26
N HIS A 380 -4.33 -7.75 16.99
CA HIS A 380 -3.64 -6.73 17.78
C HIS A 380 -4.44 -6.15 18.96
N GLN A 381 -5.59 -6.72 19.32
CA GLN A 381 -6.36 -6.34 20.52
C GLN A 381 -6.89 -4.89 20.49
N HIS A 382 -7.09 -4.29 19.31
CA HIS A 382 -7.54 -2.89 19.21
C HIS A 382 -9.07 -2.78 19.20
N TYR A 383 -9.67 -2.73 20.39
CA TYR A 383 -11.14 -2.66 20.56
C TYR A 383 -11.80 -1.51 19.75
N GLU A 384 -11.28 -0.29 19.86
CA GLU A 384 -11.82 0.88 19.15
C GLU A 384 -11.72 0.72 17.62
N MET A 385 -10.65 0.12 17.13
CA MET A 385 -10.47 -0.14 15.70
C MET A 385 -11.47 -1.18 15.19
N VAL A 386 -11.64 -2.28 15.93
CA VAL A 386 -12.66 -3.30 15.62
C VAL A 386 -14.05 -2.68 15.57
N LYS A 387 -14.38 -1.82 16.54
CA LYS A 387 -15.66 -1.12 16.57
C LYS A 387 -15.87 -0.26 15.34
N LEU A 388 -14.90 0.59 14.99
CA LEU A 388 -14.98 1.45 13.80
C LEU A 388 -15.15 0.67 12.50
N LEU A 389 -14.39 -0.42 12.35
CA LEU A 389 -14.48 -1.28 11.17
C LEU A 389 -15.83 -1.97 11.07
N LEU A 390 -16.41 -2.43 12.18
CA LEU A 390 -17.76 -3.02 12.19
C LEU A 390 -18.84 -1.98 11.90
N ASP A 391 -18.77 -0.80 12.53
CA ASP A 391 -19.71 0.31 12.31
C ASP A 391 -19.72 0.78 10.85
N ALA A 392 -18.58 0.70 10.17
CA ALA A 392 -18.45 1.03 8.75
C ALA A 392 -18.85 -0.13 7.80
N GLY A 393 -19.30 -1.27 8.32
CA GLY A 393 -19.85 -2.38 7.52
C GLY A 393 -18.89 -3.52 7.20
N SER A 394 -17.84 -3.73 8.00
CA SER A 394 -16.98 -4.93 7.86
C SER A 394 -17.78 -6.21 8.05
N ILE A 395 -17.43 -7.26 7.30
CA ILE A 395 -18.11 -8.56 7.38
C ILE A 395 -17.55 -9.35 8.59
N PRO A 396 -18.33 -9.56 9.67
CA PRO A 396 -17.84 -10.18 10.90
C PRO A 396 -17.56 -11.69 10.77
N ASN A 397 -18.12 -12.33 9.73
CA ASN A 397 -17.98 -13.77 9.47
C ASN A 397 -17.02 -14.09 8.31
N LEU A 398 -16.26 -13.10 7.83
CA LEU A 398 -15.25 -13.29 6.80
C LEU A 398 -14.22 -14.32 7.28
N ARG A 399 -13.83 -15.25 6.42
CA ARG A 399 -12.81 -16.25 6.73
C ARG A 399 -11.51 -15.86 6.09
N ASP A 400 -10.44 -15.92 6.86
CA ASP A 400 -9.08 -15.81 6.34
C ASP A 400 -8.79 -17.03 5.43
N HIS A 401 -8.24 -16.78 4.25
CA HIS A 401 -7.84 -17.84 3.31
C HIS A 401 -6.64 -18.66 3.80
N GLU A 402 -5.74 -18.07 4.59
CA GLU A 402 -4.54 -18.77 5.06
C GLU A 402 -4.86 -19.70 6.25
N THR A 403 -5.55 -19.17 7.26
CA THR A 403 -5.83 -19.93 8.49
C THR A 403 -7.24 -20.54 8.55
N GLY A 404 -8.16 -20.08 7.71
CA GLY A 404 -9.57 -20.45 7.79
C GLY A 404 -10.32 -19.82 8.98
N ASP A 405 -9.68 -18.91 9.73
CA ASP A 405 -10.27 -18.29 10.93
C ASP A 405 -11.27 -17.18 10.57
N THR A 406 -12.35 -17.11 11.35
CA THR A 406 -13.14 -15.87 11.43
C THR A 406 -12.54 -14.91 12.45
N PRO A 407 -12.87 -13.61 12.42
CA PRO A 407 -12.52 -12.67 13.47
C PRO A 407 -12.90 -13.17 14.87
N LEU A 408 -14.04 -13.86 15.02
CA LEU A 408 -14.47 -14.43 16.30
C LEU A 408 -13.59 -15.61 16.75
N ILE A 409 -13.17 -16.47 15.81
CA ILE A 409 -12.22 -17.57 16.12
C ILE A 409 -10.86 -16.99 16.51
N LEU A 410 -10.42 -15.93 15.84
CA LEU A 410 -9.18 -15.24 16.18
C LEU A 410 -9.25 -14.61 17.58
N ALA A 411 -10.36 -13.95 17.91
CA ALA A 411 -10.62 -13.43 19.25
C ALA A 411 -10.65 -14.55 20.31
N ALA A 412 -11.14 -15.74 19.95
CA ALA A 412 -11.07 -16.93 20.80
C ALA A 412 -9.63 -17.41 21.00
N LYS A 413 -8.79 -17.46 19.96
CA LYS A 413 -7.37 -17.88 20.09
C LYS A 413 -6.59 -16.96 21.04
N THR A 414 -6.89 -15.67 21.01
CA THR A 414 -6.22 -14.65 21.82
C THR A 414 -6.89 -14.40 23.17
N GLY A 415 -8.04 -15.02 23.46
CA GLY A 415 -8.74 -14.91 24.75
C GLY A 415 -9.48 -13.58 24.98
N GLN A 416 -9.79 -12.82 23.93
CA GLN A 416 -10.34 -11.46 24.02
C GLN A 416 -11.87 -11.47 24.15
N SER A 417 -12.39 -11.67 25.37
CA SER A 417 -13.84 -11.76 25.61
C SER A 417 -14.63 -10.48 25.25
N HIS A 418 -14.05 -9.29 25.46
CA HIS A 418 -14.68 -8.01 25.12
C HIS A 418 -14.83 -7.79 23.62
N ILE A 419 -13.80 -8.14 22.82
CA ILE A 419 -13.84 -8.05 21.36
C ILE A 419 -14.77 -9.12 20.79
N ALA A 420 -14.79 -10.32 21.38
CA ALA A 420 -15.75 -11.36 21.01
C ALA A 420 -17.20 -10.92 21.22
N ASP A 421 -17.52 -10.30 22.36
CA ASP A 421 -18.87 -9.76 22.62
C ASP A 421 -19.25 -8.67 21.61
N LEU A 422 -18.30 -7.79 21.25
CA LEU A 422 -18.51 -6.77 20.22
C LEU A 422 -18.79 -7.38 18.84
N LEU A 423 -18.03 -8.41 18.43
CA LEU A 423 -18.23 -9.12 17.18
C LEU A 423 -19.60 -9.80 17.14
N LEU A 424 -19.99 -10.49 18.21
CA LEU A 424 -21.28 -11.19 18.31
C LEU A 424 -22.46 -10.21 18.23
N LYS A 425 -22.38 -9.07 18.92
CA LYS A 425 -23.39 -7.99 18.82
C LYS A 425 -23.55 -7.44 17.41
N ASN A 426 -22.49 -7.48 16.60
CA ASN A 426 -22.48 -7.02 15.21
C ASN A 426 -22.73 -8.15 14.20
N GLY A 427 -23.30 -9.30 14.62
CA GLY A 427 -23.73 -10.36 13.72
C GLY A 427 -22.68 -11.45 13.43
N ALA A 428 -21.60 -11.54 14.22
CA ALA A 428 -20.73 -12.71 14.17
C ALA A 428 -21.48 -13.97 14.63
N SER A 429 -21.31 -15.07 13.91
CA SER A 429 -21.95 -16.35 14.21
C SER A 429 -21.10 -17.17 15.18
N PRO A 430 -21.58 -17.53 16.39
CA PRO A 430 -20.80 -18.29 17.37
C PRO A 430 -20.55 -19.74 16.95
N ASN A 431 -21.32 -20.23 15.97
CA ASN A 431 -21.28 -21.60 15.47
C ASN A 431 -20.54 -21.73 14.14
N TYR A 432 -19.96 -20.64 13.62
CA TYR A 432 -19.20 -20.72 12.38
C TYR A 432 -17.92 -21.51 12.59
N VAL A 433 -17.70 -22.52 11.74
CA VAL A 433 -16.53 -23.39 11.81
C VAL A 433 -15.38 -22.81 11.01
N ASN A 434 -14.16 -23.04 11.49
CA ASN A 434 -12.94 -22.80 10.72
C ASN A 434 -12.93 -23.72 9.48
N SER A 435 -12.59 -23.17 8.30
CA SER A 435 -12.63 -23.90 7.03
C SER A 435 -11.70 -25.11 6.96
N LEU A 436 -10.53 -25.02 7.60
CA LEU A 436 -9.47 -26.03 7.50
C LEU A 436 -9.59 -27.08 8.62
N THR A 437 -9.85 -26.62 9.85
CA THR A 437 -9.85 -27.49 11.04
C THR A 437 -11.23 -27.98 11.45
N GLY A 438 -12.31 -27.31 11.00
CA GLY A 438 -13.68 -27.60 11.44
C GLY A 438 -13.98 -27.17 12.88
N LEU A 439 -13.07 -26.43 13.54
CA LEU A 439 -13.25 -25.98 14.92
C LEU A 439 -14.19 -24.76 14.99
N THR A 440 -15.12 -24.78 15.95
CA THR A 440 -15.91 -23.58 16.32
C THR A 440 -15.10 -22.70 17.29
N PRO A 441 -15.49 -21.42 17.48
CA PRO A 441 -14.93 -20.56 18.52
C PRO A 441 -14.86 -21.25 19.89
N LEU A 442 -15.90 -21.99 20.27
CA LEU A 442 -15.96 -22.70 21.56
C LEU A 442 -14.88 -23.80 21.69
N HIS A 443 -14.62 -24.57 20.62
CA HIS A 443 -13.54 -25.55 20.61
C HIS A 443 -12.17 -24.90 20.84
N VAL A 444 -11.96 -23.71 20.25
CA VAL A 444 -10.71 -22.97 20.37
C VAL A 444 -10.53 -22.42 21.78
N VAL A 445 -11.58 -21.84 22.37
CA VAL A 445 -11.55 -21.30 23.74
C VAL A 445 -11.15 -22.37 24.76
N VAL A 446 -11.66 -23.59 24.59
CA VAL A 446 -11.35 -24.72 25.49
C VAL A 446 -9.87 -25.13 25.44
N ARG A 447 -9.15 -24.85 24.35
CA ARG A 447 -7.73 -25.23 24.19
C ARG A 447 -6.77 -24.28 24.93
N ILE A 448 -7.21 -23.07 25.26
CA ILE A 448 -6.39 -22.04 25.94
C ILE A 448 -5.83 -22.59 27.26
N ARG A 449 -4.63 -22.14 27.65
CA ARG A 449 -3.97 -22.57 28.88
C ARG A 449 -4.73 -22.11 30.13
N GLU A 450 -4.79 -22.98 31.15
CA GLU A 450 -5.56 -22.73 32.39
C GLU A 450 -5.04 -21.58 33.26
N SER A 451 -3.87 -20.99 32.96
CA SER A 451 -3.36 -19.80 33.66
C SER A 451 -4.39 -18.68 33.70
N ASP A 452 -5.20 -18.56 32.65
CA ASP A 452 -6.19 -17.51 32.46
C ASP A 452 -7.63 -18.07 32.50
N PHE A 453 -7.91 -19.02 33.39
CA PHE A 453 -9.24 -19.65 33.47
C PHE A 453 -10.37 -18.65 33.71
N ALA A 454 -10.13 -17.55 34.41
CA ALA A 454 -11.12 -16.47 34.58
C ALA A 454 -11.55 -15.89 33.21
N SER A 455 -10.58 -15.59 32.34
CA SER A 455 -10.82 -15.09 30.98
C SER A 455 -11.57 -16.13 30.15
N VAL A 456 -11.15 -17.40 30.17
CA VAL A 456 -11.85 -18.52 29.50
C VAL A 456 -13.30 -18.63 29.98
N CYS A 457 -13.54 -18.54 31.28
CA CYS A 457 -14.88 -18.58 31.87
C CYS A 457 -15.74 -17.40 31.40
N THR A 458 -15.20 -16.18 31.37
CA THR A 458 -15.93 -15.03 30.84
C THR A 458 -16.25 -15.19 29.36
N PHE A 459 -15.32 -15.72 28.56
CA PHE A 459 -15.50 -15.92 27.14
C PHE A 459 -16.57 -16.97 26.84
N ILE A 460 -16.55 -18.12 27.52
CA ILE A 460 -17.58 -19.17 27.37
C ILE A 460 -18.95 -18.60 27.73
N LYS A 461 -19.05 -17.82 28.82
CA LYS A 461 -20.30 -17.15 29.21
C LYS A 461 -20.79 -16.17 28.14
N VAL A 462 -19.89 -15.40 27.52
CA VAL A 462 -20.23 -14.51 26.39
C VAL A 462 -20.79 -15.33 25.22
N LEU A 463 -20.13 -16.42 24.82
CA LEU A 463 -20.63 -17.28 23.74
C LEU A 463 -22.02 -17.89 24.06
N CYS A 464 -22.26 -18.29 25.31
CA CYS A 464 -23.56 -18.83 25.73
C CYS A 464 -24.69 -17.80 25.62
N ARG A 465 -24.44 -16.54 25.99
CA ARG A 465 -25.42 -15.46 25.83
C ARG A 465 -25.87 -15.24 24.38
N HIS A 466 -25.06 -15.68 23.42
CA HIS A 466 -25.33 -15.56 21.99
C HIS A 466 -25.70 -16.90 21.34
N ASN A 467 -26.19 -17.89 22.10
CA ASN A 467 -26.69 -19.19 21.60
C ASN A 467 -25.64 -20.05 20.89
N VAL A 468 -24.45 -20.17 21.48
CA VAL A 468 -23.44 -21.13 21.00
C VAL A 468 -23.91 -22.57 21.17
N ASN A 469 -23.65 -23.41 20.17
CA ASN A 469 -23.88 -24.84 20.24
C ASN A 469 -22.76 -25.51 21.05
N LEU A 470 -23.08 -25.86 22.30
CA LEU A 470 -22.17 -26.57 23.22
C LEU A 470 -21.76 -27.97 22.70
N ASN A 471 -22.56 -28.53 21.79
CA ASN A 471 -22.46 -29.89 21.29
C ASN A 471 -22.01 -29.94 19.82
N ALA A 472 -21.46 -28.84 19.31
CA ALA A 472 -20.91 -28.81 17.96
C ALA A 472 -19.82 -29.88 17.81
N THR A 473 -19.85 -30.64 16.72
CA THR A 473 -18.85 -31.68 16.46
C THR A 473 -17.88 -31.23 15.39
N VAL A 474 -16.59 -31.49 15.60
CA VAL A 474 -15.57 -31.30 14.56
C VAL A 474 -15.79 -32.30 13.43
N SER A 475 -15.76 -31.86 12.18
CA SER A 475 -16.02 -32.72 11.00
C SER A 475 -15.05 -33.91 10.89
N THR A 476 -13.78 -33.69 11.18
CA THR A 476 -12.70 -34.68 11.06
C THR A 476 -12.78 -35.73 12.18
N SER A 477 -12.57 -35.33 13.43
CA SER A 477 -12.46 -36.19 14.61
C SER A 477 -13.80 -36.51 15.29
N GLY A 478 -14.85 -35.73 15.02
CA GLY A 478 -16.13 -35.81 15.75
C GLY A 478 -16.05 -35.34 17.19
N GLU A 479 -14.94 -34.70 17.60
CA GLU A 479 -14.79 -34.19 18.96
C GLU A 479 -15.82 -33.09 19.24
N THR A 480 -16.36 -33.10 20.45
CA THR A 480 -17.14 -32.00 21.01
C THR A 480 -16.23 -31.08 21.83
N PRO A 481 -16.66 -29.85 22.17
CA PRO A 481 -15.91 -28.99 23.08
C PRO A 481 -15.64 -29.69 24.43
N LEU A 482 -16.57 -30.51 24.90
CA LEU A 482 -16.41 -31.29 26.13
C LEU A 482 -15.34 -32.38 25.99
N SER A 483 -15.39 -33.18 24.92
CA SER A 483 -14.37 -34.23 24.71
C SER A 483 -12.99 -33.62 24.53
N MET A 484 -12.90 -32.50 23.81
CA MET A 484 -11.66 -31.72 23.63
C MET A 484 -11.11 -31.21 24.96
N ALA A 485 -11.96 -30.73 25.87
CA ALA A 485 -11.55 -30.29 27.21
C ALA A 485 -10.94 -31.45 28.02
N LEU A 486 -11.56 -32.63 27.97
CA LEU A 486 -11.09 -33.82 28.68
C LEU A 486 -9.75 -34.32 28.13
N ILE A 487 -9.60 -34.39 26.80
CA ILE A 487 -8.37 -34.81 26.12
C ILE A 487 -7.20 -33.91 26.51
N ASN A 488 -7.42 -32.58 26.50
CA ASN A 488 -6.39 -31.60 26.84
C ASN A 488 -6.20 -31.37 28.36
N LYS A 489 -6.82 -32.20 29.21
CA LYS A 489 -6.77 -32.11 30.68
C LYS A 489 -7.23 -30.74 31.23
N ARG A 490 -8.17 -30.09 30.54
CA ARG A 490 -8.77 -28.80 30.91
C ARG A 490 -10.00 -29.01 31.79
N TYR A 491 -9.79 -29.58 32.98
CA TYR A 491 -10.90 -30.06 33.80
C TYR A 491 -11.82 -28.94 34.26
N ARG A 492 -11.29 -27.75 34.56
CA ARG A 492 -12.13 -26.61 34.97
C ARG A 492 -13.07 -26.16 33.83
N ALA A 493 -12.59 -26.18 32.59
CA ALA A 493 -13.41 -25.90 31.41
C ALA A 493 -14.43 -27.01 31.16
N ALA A 494 -14.05 -28.28 31.33
CA ALA A 494 -14.97 -29.42 31.24
C ALA A 494 -16.11 -29.33 32.27
N VAL A 495 -15.78 -28.98 33.53
CA VAL A 495 -16.78 -28.74 34.59
C VAL A 495 -17.73 -27.63 34.18
N LEU A 496 -17.21 -26.51 33.66
CA LEU A 496 -18.03 -25.39 33.22
C LEU A 496 -18.97 -25.78 32.07
N LEU A 497 -18.48 -26.51 31.05
CA LEU A 497 -19.29 -27.00 29.94
C LEU A 497 -20.40 -27.93 30.42
N ILE A 498 -20.10 -28.85 31.34
CA ILE A 498 -21.10 -29.73 31.94
C ILE A 498 -22.15 -28.90 32.70
N LYS A 499 -21.74 -27.92 33.51
CA LYS A 499 -22.68 -27.03 34.22
C LYS A 499 -23.61 -26.30 33.25
N LEU A 500 -23.07 -25.83 32.12
CA LEU A 500 -23.82 -25.12 31.08
C LEU A 500 -24.74 -26.01 30.22
N GLY A 501 -24.70 -27.34 30.38
CA GLY A 501 -25.63 -28.23 29.68
C GLY A 501 -25.03 -29.01 28.51
N ALA A 502 -23.70 -29.07 28.37
CA ALA A 502 -23.08 -29.92 27.36
C ALA A 502 -23.49 -31.39 27.52
N ASP A 503 -23.80 -32.06 26.40
CA ASP A 503 -24.21 -33.46 26.42
C ASP A 503 -23.00 -34.37 26.67
N VAL A 504 -22.99 -35.01 27.83
CA VAL A 504 -21.93 -35.93 28.25
C VAL A 504 -21.89 -37.21 27.42
N ASN A 505 -22.98 -37.54 26.72
CA ASN A 505 -23.12 -38.72 25.89
C ASN A 505 -22.64 -38.52 24.44
N LEU A 506 -22.32 -37.29 24.03
CA LEU A 506 -21.70 -37.04 22.73
C LEU A 506 -20.18 -37.25 22.84
N ASN A 507 -19.71 -38.27 22.14
CA ASN A 507 -18.31 -38.69 22.17
C ASN A 507 -17.59 -38.28 20.88
N SER A 508 -16.27 -38.20 20.96
CA SER A 508 -15.45 -38.24 19.75
C SER A 508 -15.61 -39.58 19.04
N LYS A 509 -15.32 -39.62 17.74
CA LYS A 509 -15.35 -40.88 16.97
C LYS A 509 -14.37 -41.94 17.52
N MET A 510 -13.35 -41.51 18.27
CA MET A 510 -12.27 -42.38 18.72
C MET A 510 -12.46 -42.91 20.14
N VAL A 511 -12.79 -42.04 21.11
CA VAL A 511 -12.77 -42.41 22.54
C VAL A 511 -13.96 -41.80 23.30
N PRO A 512 -14.71 -42.59 24.08
CA PRO A 512 -15.75 -42.07 24.96
C PRO A 512 -15.23 -41.10 26.03
N ASN A 513 -16.03 -40.09 26.39
CA ASN A 513 -15.69 -39.10 27.42
C ASN A 513 -15.31 -39.74 28.76
N LEU A 514 -16.01 -40.81 29.17
CA LEU A 514 -15.70 -41.55 30.39
C LEU A 514 -14.36 -42.26 30.32
N ALA A 515 -14.03 -42.87 29.18
CA ALA A 515 -12.76 -43.57 29.01
C ALA A 515 -11.58 -42.59 29.07
N ILE A 516 -11.72 -41.39 28.50
CA ILE A 516 -10.71 -40.32 28.63
C ILE A 516 -10.52 -39.93 30.10
N ALA A 517 -11.62 -39.65 30.80
CA ALA A 517 -11.60 -39.27 32.22
C ALA A 517 -11.02 -40.36 33.13
N TRP A 518 -11.36 -41.61 32.86
CA TRP A 518 -10.87 -42.79 33.58
C TRP A 518 -9.37 -43.00 33.35
N ASN A 519 -8.91 -42.94 32.10
CA ASN A 519 -7.49 -43.07 31.76
C ASN A 519 -6.63 -41.96 32.40
N HIS A 520 -7.20 -40.78 32.62
CA HIS A 520 -6.53 -39.68 33.30
C HIS A 520 -6.55 -39.79 34.83
N ASN A 521 -7.17 -40.83 35.39
CA ASN A 521 -7.35 -41.06 36.83
C ASN A 521 -7.99 -39.86 37.58
N ASN A 522 -8.86 -39.10 36.91
CA ASN A 522 -9.53 -37.95 37.51
C ASN A 522 -10.88 -38.39 38.09
N PHE A 523 -10.89 -38.82 39.35
CA PHE A 523 -12.11 -39.30 40.00
C PHE A 523 -13.23 -38.25 40.10
N PRO A 524 -12.94 -36.97 40.44
CA PRO A 524 -13.97 -35.92 40.44
C PRO A 524 -14.70 -35.75 39.10
N ILE A 525 -13.98 -35.72 37.97
CA ILE A 525 -14.63 -35.53 36.66
C ILE A 525 -15.43 -36.78 36.25
N VAL A 526 -14.98 -37.98 36.61
CA VAL A 526 -15.74 -39.22 36.40
C VAL A 526 -17.07 -39.18 37.16
N ARG A 527 -17.04 -38.77 38.43
CA ARG A 527 -18.27 -38.60 39.23
C ARG A 527 -19.20 -37.58 38.60
N LEU A 528 -18.65 -36.46 38.10
CA LEU A 528 -19.42 -35.40 37.47
C LEU A 528 -20.10 -35.86 36.17
N LEU A 529 -19.39 -36.59 35.30
CA LEU A 529 -19.95 -37.14 34.06
C LEU A 529 -21.15 -38.05 34.35
N VAL A 530 -21.02 -38.96 35.32
CA VAL A 530 -22.11 -39.86 35.72
C VAL A 530 -23.27 -39.09 36.35
N ALA A 531 -22.97 -38.10 37.20
CA ALA A 531 -24.00 -37.27 37.84
C ALA A 531 -24.77 -36.39 36.84
N ALA A 532 -24.12 -36.01 35.74
CA ALA A 532 -24.72 -35.25 34.64
C ALA A 532 -25.58 -36.10 33.69
N GLY A 533 -25.68 -37.42 33.90
CA GLY A 533 -26.57 -38.31 33.14
C GLY A 533 -25.87 -39.10 32.03
N LEU A 534 -24.59 -39.42 32.19
CA LEU A 534 -23.88 -40.33 31.29
C LEU A 534 -24.51 -41.73 31.33
N ASP A 535 -24.84 -42.29 30.16
CA ASP A 535 -25.40 -43.63 30.05
C ASP A 535 -24.34 -44.72 30.29
N MET A 536 -24.37 -45.27 31.51
CA MET A 536 -23.52 -46.36 31.97
C MET A 536 -23.94 -47.74 31.43
N ARG A 537 -25.17 -47.88 30.92
CA ARG A 537 -25.78 -49.19 30.58
C ARG A 537 -25.46 -49.64 29.17
N GLN A 538 -25.49 -48.75 28.18
CA GLN A 538 -25.25 -49.13 26.78
C GLN A 538 -23.77 -49.20 26.38
N ARG A 539 -22.86 -48.55 27.12
CA ARG A 539 -21.51 -48.23 26.59
C ARG A 539 -20.32 -48.87 27.30
N PHE A 540 -20.52 -49.60 28.39
CA PHE A 540 -19.45 -50.27 29.14
C PHE A 540 -19.82 -51.70 29.56
N PRO A 541 -19.86 -52.64 28.61
CA PRO A 541 -20.17 -54.05 28.88
C PRO A 541 -19.09 -54.74 29.74
N GLU A 542 -17.86 -54.22 29.74
CA GLU A 542 -16.70 -54.80 30.47
C GLU A 542 -16.80 -54.70 32.00
N ILE A 543 -17.68 -53.85 32.53
CA ILE A 543 -17.92 -53.75 33.97
C ILE A 543 -18.90 -54.84 34.40
N ASN A 544 -18.34 -55.97 34.83
CA ASN A 544 -19.10 -57.13 35.33
C ASN A 544 -19.79 -56.85 36.68
N ARG A 545 -20.87 -57.59 36.95
CA ARG A 545 -21.53 -57.58 38.26
C ARG A 545 -20.55 -58.12 39.32
N PRO A 546 -20.29 -57.37 40.40
CA PRO A 546 -19.42 -57.85 41.47
C PRO A 546 -20.10 -58.98 42.25
N ASP A 547 -19.31 -59.96 42.69
CA ASP A 547 -19.79 -61.11 43.47
C ASP A 547 -20.27 -60.68 44.86
N ASP A 548 -19.61 -59.69 45.46
CA ASP A 548 -19.98 -59.08 46.74
C ASP A 548 -19.81 -57.56 46.69
N PHE A 549 -20.87 -56.81 47.01
CA PHE A 549 -20.85 -55.35 47.02
C PHE A 549 -20.10 -54.78 48.22
N ASN A 550 -20.00 -55.53 49.32
CA ASN A 550 -19.37 -55.05 50.55
C ASN A 550 -17.83 -55.06 50.49
N GLN A 551 -17.25 -55.77 49.52
CA GLN A 551 -15.80 -55.86 49.31
C GLN A 551 -15.27 -54.85 48.27
N LEU A 552 -16.15 -54.04 47.68
CA LEU A 552 -15.76 -53.03 46.71
C LEU A 552 -15.10 -51.85 47.38
N ASN A 553 -13.87 -51.53 46.97
CA ASN A 553 -13.25 -50.26 47.36
C ASN A 553 -13.87 -49.10 46.55
N THR A 554 -14.82 -48.38 47.14
CA THR A 554 -15.48 -47.21 46.55
C THR A 554 -14.59 -45.97 46.44
N GLU A 555 -13.38 -46.00 47.02
CA GLU A 555 -12.38 -44.94 46.87
C GLU A 555 -11.67 -45.03 45.51
N THR A 556 -11.68 -46.20 44.88
CA THR A 556 -11.15 -46.40 43.53
C THR A 556 -12.20 -46.10 42.47
N ILE A 557 -11.79 -45.51 41.34
CA ILE A 557 -12.67 -45.23 40.20
C ILE A 557 -13.41 -46.50 39.75
N THR A 558 -12.70 -47.63 39.69
CA THR A 558 -13.24 -48.92 39.23
C THR A 558 -14.27 -49.51 40.19
N GLY A 559 -14.00 -49.49 41.50
CA GLY A 559 -14.95 -49.94 42.50
C GLY A 559 -16.20 -49.06 42.58
N TRP A 560 -16.02 -47.73 42.48
CA TRP A 560 -17.13 -46.78 42.46
C TRP A 560 -18.03 -46.93 41.23
N LEU A 561 -17.45 -47.04 40.02
CA LEU A 561 -18.22 -47.25 38.79
C LEU A 561 -18.99 -48.58 38.81
N LYS A 562 -18.40 -49.67 39.34
CA LYS A 562 -19.08 -50.95 39.57
C LYS A 562 -20.29 -50.77 40.48
N TYR A 563 -20.11 -50.11 41.63
CA TYR A 563 -21.20 -49.83 42.56
C TYR A 563 -22.32 -49.02 41.89
N ARG A 564 -21.99 -47.93 41.19
CA ARG A 564 -22.97 -47.02 40.59
C ARG A 564 -23.71 -47.60 39.37
N LYS A 565 -23.11 -48.55 38.65
CA LYS A 565 -23.77 -49.26 37.54
C LYS A 565 -24.95 -50.12 38.03
N PHE A 566 -24.82 -50.74 39.20
CA PHE A 566 -25.83 -51.66 39.75
C PHE A 566 -26.69 -51.05 40.87
N ASN A 567 -26.31 -49.89 41.42
CA ASN A 567 -27.11 -49.13 42.38
C ASN A 567 -27.59 -47.80 41.75
N PRO A 568 -28.89 -47.67 41.43
CA PRO A 568 -29.41 -46.50 40.72
C PRO A 568 -29.28 -45.21 41.52
N PRO A 569 -29.28 -44.04 40.85
CA PRO A 569 -29.32 -42.75 41.53
C PRO A 569 -30.56 -42.58 42.40
N PRO A 570 -30.48 -41.82 43.51
CA PRO A 570 -31.67 -41.39 44.23
C PRO A 570 -32.63 -40.62 43.31
N MET A 571 -33.93 -40.65 43.62
CA MET A 571 -34.98 -40.05 42.79
C MET A 571 -34.72 -38.57 42.47
N ALA A 572 -34.13 -37.81 43.40
CA ALA A 572 -33.75 -36.41 43.19
C ALA A 572 -32.68 -36.25 42.08
N ASP A 573 -31.67 -37.13 42.04
CA ASP A 573 -30.65 -37.15 40.99
C ASP A 573 -31.26 -37.53 39.64
N LEU A 574 -32.20 -38.49 39.63
CA LEU A 574 -32.94 -38.87 38.41
C LEU A 574 -33.78 -37.71 37.89
N CYS A 575 -34.52 -37.03 38.76
CA CYS A 575 -35.32 -35.85 38.39
C CYS A 575 -34.42 -34.76 37.79
N ARG A 576 -33.27 -34.48 38.40
CA ARG A 576 -32.29 -33.53 37.86
C ARG A 576 -31.77 -33.96 36.48
N ILE A 577 -31.40 -35.22 36.30
CA ILE A 577 -30.94 -35.75 35.01
C ILE A 577 -32.04 -35.61 33.96
N CYS A 578 -33.29 -35.97 34.29
CA CYS A 578 -34.42 -35.84 33.39
C CYS A 578 -34.70 -34.38 33.00
N VAL A 579 -34.66 -33.45 33.96
CA VAL A 579 -34.80 -32.01 33.69
C VAL A 579 -33.70 -31.52 32.75
N ARG A 580 -32.46 -31.98 32.94
CA ARG A 580 -31.34 -31.62 32.06
C ARG A 580 -31.45 -32.25 30.67
N GLN A 581 -31.88 -33.49 30.56
CA GLN A 581 -32.15 -34.13 29.27
C GLN A 581 -33.27 -33.42 28.51
N TYR A 582 -34.29 -32.95 29.23
CA TYR A 582 -35.42 -32.25 28.64
C TYR A 582 -35.06 -30.83 28.18
N LEU A 583 -34.31 -30.10 29.01
CA LEU A 583 -33.93 -28.71 28.72
C LEU A 583 -32.69 -28.59 27.83
N GLY A 584 -31.81 -29.59 27.81
CA GLY A 584 -30.61 -29.63 26.96
C GLY A 584 -29.68 -28.42 27.17
N ASP A 585 -29.44 -27.69 26.08
CA ASP A 585 -28.68 -26.44 26.03
C ASP A 585 -29.39 -25.27 26.75
N LYS A 586 -30.72 -25.34 26.93
CA LYS A 586 -31.52 -24.29 27.59
C LYS A 586 -31.50 -24.35 29.11
N VAL A 587 -30.81 -25.33 29.70
CA VAL A 587 -30.70 -25.47 31.17
C VAL A 587 -30.15 -24.19 31.80
N SER A 588 -29.15 -23.56 31.17
CA SER A 588 -28.53 -22.33 31.68
C SER A 588 -29.45 -21.11 31.65
N ASP A 589 -30.44 -21.09 30.77
CA ASP A 589 -31.31 -19.94 30.54
C ASP A 589 -32.62 -20.09 31.32
N VAL A 590 -33.14 -21.31 31.38
CA VAL A 590 -34.42 -21.61 32.01
C VAL A 590 -34.27 -21.73 33.52
N VAL A 591 -33.26 -22.45 34.04
CA VAL A 591 -33.19 -22.73 35.48
C VAL A 591 -33.03 -21.48 36.35
N PRO A 592 -32.24 -20.45 35.98
CA PRO A 592 -32.16 -19.19 36.74
C PRO A 592 -33.44 -18.35 36.70
N THR A 593 -34.30 -18.54 35.70
CA THR A 593 -35.55 -17.77 35.52
C THR A 593 -36.74 -18.40 36.23
N LEU A 594 -36.61 -19.64 36.71
CA LEU A 594 -37.63 -20.31 37.51
C LEU A 594 -37.67 -19.72 38.92
N ASP A 595 -38.87 -19.52 39.46
CA ASP A 595 -39.10 -19.04 40.83
C ASP A 595 -38.85 -20.16 41.86
N LEU A 596 -37.58 -20.59 41.94
CA LEU A 596 -37.09 -21.66 42.80
C LEU A 596 -36.07 -21.08 43.79
N PRO A 597 -35.95 -21.63 45.01
CA PRO A 597 -34.89 -21.27 45.94
C PRO A 597 -33.52 -21.39 45.27
N LYS A 598 -32.62 -20.44 45.54
CA LYS A 598 -31.27 -20.39 44.94
C LYS A 598 -30.51 -21.72 45.08
N ILE A 599 -30.69 -22.42 46.21
CA ILE A 599 -30.11 -23.74 46.48
C ILE A 599 -30.66 -24.82 45.52
N LEU A 600 -31.94 -24.76 45.17
CA LEU A 600 -32.56 -25.68 44.21
C LEU A 600 -32.20 -25.33 42.76
N GLN A 601 -32.11 -24.04 42.43
CA GLN A 601 -31.56 -23.59 41.14
C GLN A 601 -30.09 -24.05 40.99
N GLN A 602 -29.28 -23.88 42.03
CA GLN A 602 -27.91 -24.39 42.12
C GLN A 602 -27.88 -25.91 42.05
N TYR A 603 -28.78 -26.64 42.71
CA TYR A 603 -28.86 -28.10 42.63
C TYR A 603 -29.20 -28.58 41.20
N LEU A 604 -30.13 -27.90 40.52
CA LEU A 604 -30.50 -28.18 39.13
C LEU A 604 -29.38 -27.79 38.12
N MET A 605 -28.62 -26.73 38.41
CA MET A 605 -27.43 -26.27 37.66
C MET A 605 -26.10 -26.84 38.17
N PHE A 606 -26.15 -27.73 39.16
CA PHE A 606 -25.03 -28.30 39.94
C PHE A 606 -24.14 -27.31 40.74
N GLU A 607 -24.37 -27.26 42.06
CA GLU A 607 -23.35 -27.10 43.11
C GLU A 607 -23.56 -28.16 44.20
N ASP A 608 -22.67 -29.15 44.24
CA ASP A 608 -21.72 -29.30 45.34
C ASP A 608 -20.67 -30.34 44.96
N ILE A 609 -19.48 -30.17 45.55
CA ILE A 609 -18.28 -31.02 45.52
C ILE A 609 -17.10 -30.43 44.70
N TYR A 610 -16.34 -29.60 45.43
CA TYR A 610 -14.92 -29.21 45.32
C TYR A 610 -14.50 -28.05 44.41
N VAL A 611 -14.86 -26.82 44.78
CA VAL A 611 -13.93 -25.68 44.88
C VAL A 611 -14.53 -24.80 45.97
N GLU A 612 -14.07 -24.82 47.21
CA GLU A 612 -12.95 -24.01 47.72
C GLU A 612 -12.56 -24.56 49.10
N ASP A 613 -11.50 -25.37 49.23
CA ASP A 613 -10.66 -25.40 50.44
C ASP A 613 -9.49 -26.38 50.29
N PRO A 614 -8.22 -25.94 50.41
CA PRO A 614 -7.06 -26.83 50.50
C PRO A 614 -6.95 -27.55 51.86
N ILE A 615 -7.80 -27.19 52.84
CA ILE A 615 -7.63 -27.59 54.25
C ILE A 615 -8.50 -28.80 54.63
N ILE A 616 -9.53 -29.15 53.84
CA ILE A 616 -10.45 -30.27 54.15
C ILE A 616 -10.08 -31.52 53.34
N ASN A 617 -8.81 -31.90 53.37
CA ASN A 617 -8.35 -33.23 52.93
C ASN A 617 -8.43 -34.28 54.07
N THR A 618 -9.14 -33.98 55.16
CA THR A 618 -9.12 -34.82 56.38
C THR A 618 -10.47 -35.14 56.99
N ARG A 619 -11.61 -34.61 56.50
CA ARG A 619 -12.92 -34.92 57.10
C ARG A 619 -14.08 -34.86 56.12
N ILE A 620 -14.26 -35.88 55.29
CA ILE A 620 -15.61 -36.36 54.91
C ILE A 620 -15.54 -37.89 54.78
N SER A 621 -15.55 -38.55 55.93
CA SER A 621 -16.00 -39.92 56.07
C SER A 621 -17.51 -40.00 55.76
N CYS A 622 -17.93 -41.16 55.27
CA CYS A 622 -19.32 -41.60 55.14
C CYS A 622 -20.34 -40.93 56.07
N GLY A 623 -21.47 -40.51 55.48
CA GLY A 623 -22.72 -40.27 56.20
C GLY A 623 -23.08 -38.79 56.32
N ASP A 624 -23.84 -38.29 55.35
CA ASP A 624 -24.85 -37.25 55.62
C ASP A 624 -25.93 -37.26 54.54
N SER A 625 -26.75 -38.31 54.58
CA SER A 625 -28.07 -38.37 53.95
C SER A 625 -29.16 -37.68 54.79
N GLY A 626 -28.79 -36.97 55.88
CA GLY A 626 -29.72 -36.47 56.89
C GLY A 626 -30.25 -35.04 56.70
N LEU A 627 -29.66 -34.22 55.84
CA LEU A 627 -30.05 -32.80 55.71
C LEU A 627 -31.20 -32.55 54.72
N PHE A 628 -31.44 -33.47 53.78
CA PHE A 628 -32.52 -33.33 52.79
C PHE A 628 -33.86 -33.97 53.20
N SER A 629 -33.92 -34.77 54.26
CA SER A 629 -35.18 -35.35 54.76
C SER A 629 -36.03 -34.38 55.58
N LYS A 630 -35.52 -33.18 55.88
CA LYS A 630 -36.23 -32.15 56.66
C LYS A 630 -36.94 -31.08 55.82
N TYR A 631 -36.76 -31.08 54.50
CA TYR A 631 -37.31 -30.08 53.58
C TYR A 631 -38.16 -30.68 52.44
N LEU A 632 -38.37 -32.00 52.44
CA LEU A 632 -39.54 -32.66 51.83
C LEU A 632 -40.62 -32.76 52.90
#